data_AF-A0A2G2H4Q7-F1
#
_entry.id   AF-A0A2G2H4Q7-F1
#
_cell.length_a   1.000
_cell.length_b   1.000
_cell.length_c   1.000
_cell.angle_alpha   90.00
_cell.angle_beta   90.00
_cell.angle_gamma   90.00
#
_symmetry.space_group_name_H-M   'P 1'
#
loop_
_entity.id
_entity.type
_entity.pdbx_description
1 polymer ?
#
loop_
_entity_poly.entity_id
_entity_poly.type
_entity_poly.pdbx_seq_one_letter_code
_entity_poly.pdbx_strand_id
1 'polypeptide(L)'
;MTTEEFKNIAPKLYELQQLNSPFSVPKGYFGTVENAVYSRLSEDIFDKKTPFKTPKNYFSTIEDRVFDNIKSKEKENTFAVPKDYFDTVEDNVIKKLQKETKVIDFKTRFIKTFLPIAAAASLLLFLTLQLLNRTNNNTDLFAKMEISEIENWIENGDFEIDTYQIAAIYEDTDFEDLELNQQYTDDNLMDYLNDIDIESLILTN
;
A
#
# COMPACT_ATOMS: atom_id res chain seq x y z
N MET A 1 2.23 -27.20 20.95
CA MET A 1 3.30 -26.44 20.31
C MET A 1 4.62 -27.05 20.73
N THR A 2 5.27 -27.77 19.82
CA THR A 2 6.57 -28.40 20.07
C THR A 2 7.70 -27.36 19.99
N THR A 3 8.87 -27.67 20.56
CA THR A 3 10.04 -26.78 20.50
C THR A 3 10.44 -26.46 19.05
N GLU A 4 10.30 -27.44 18.14
CA GLU A 4 10.54 -27.28 16.71
C GLU A 4 9.48 -26.37 16.05
N GLU A 5 8.21 -26.49 16.42
CA GLU A 5 7.16 -25.58 15.95
C GLU A 5 7.43 -24.13 16.40
N PHE A 6 7.87 -23.92 17.65
CA PHE A 6 8.19 -22.58 18.17
C PHE A 6 9.42 -21.96 17.52
N LYS A 7 10.47 -22.76 17.27
CA LYS A 7 11.65 -22.33 16.52
C LYS A 7 11.30 -21.84 15.11
N ASN A 8 10.37 -22.52 14.44
CA ASN A 8 9.97 -22.14 13.08
C ASN A 8 9.10 -20.87 13.06
N ILE A 9 8.21 -20.69 14.04
CA ILE A 9 7.30 -19.54 14.08
C ILE A 9 8.01 -18.27 14.55
N ALA A 10 8.96 -18.37 15.49
CA ALA A 10 9.65 -17.21 16.05
C ALA A 10 11.15 -17.50 16.30
N PRO A 11 11.96 -17.66 15.23
CA PRO A 11 13.35 -18.12 15.33
C PRO A 11 14.23 -17.21 16.20
N LYS A 12 14.08 -15.88 16.07
CA LYS A 12 14.83 -14.93 16.91
C LYS A 12 14.49 -15.04 18.40
N LEU A 13 13.25 -15.33 18.75
CA LEU A 13 12.85 -15.48 20.16
C LEU A 13 13.37 -16.80 20.74
N TYR A 14 13.38 -17.85 19.92
CA TYR A 14 13.96 -19.14 20.29
C TYR A 14 15.48 -19.04 20.53
N GLU A 15 16.21 -18.25 19.73
CA GLU A 15 17.62 -17.96 19.97
C GLU A 15 17.83 -17.18 21.28
N LEU A 16 17.04 -16.13 21.52
CA LEU A 16 17.16 -15.32 22.74
C LEU A 16 16.88 -16.13 24.02
N GLN A 17 15.98 -17.11 23.97
CA GLN A 17 15.72 -18.00 25.10
C GLN A 17 16.95 -18.85 25.48
N GLN A 18 17.80 -19.19 24.50
CA GLN A 18 19.00 -19.99 24.72
C GLN A 18 20.22 -19.16 25.14
N LEU A 19 20.18 -17.84 25.00
CA LEU A 19 21.17 -16.99 25.66
C LEU A 19 20.88 -16.97 27.16
N ASN A 20 21.80 -17.53 27.95
CA ASN A 20 21.84 -17.25 29.39
C ASN A 20 21.77 -15.73 29.57
N SER A 21 20.71 -15.24 30.21
CA SER A 21 20.37 -13.82 30.36
C SER A 21 21.62 -12.94 30.47
N PRO A 22 21.84 -11.96 29.57
CA PRO A 22 23.02 -11.08 29.62
C PRO A 22 23.04 -10.20 30.88
N PHE A 23 21.94 -10.18 31.63
CA PHE A 23 21.83 -9.54 32.92
C PHE A 23 22.04 -10.58 34.02
N SER A 24 23.26 -10.65 34.53
CA SER A 24 23.60 -11.38 35.74
C SER A 24 23.99 -10.38 36.83
N VAL A 25 23.26 -10.38 37.95
CA VAL A 25 23.63 -9.58 39.11
C VAL A 25 24.62 -10.35 39.98
N PRO A 26 25.57 -9.68 40.65
CA PRO A 26 26.47 -10.34 41.58
C PRO A 26 25.72 -11.15 42.64
N LYS A 27 26.31 -12.27 43.06
CA LYS A 27 25.74 -13.13 44.11
C LYS A 27 25.54 -12.31 45.39
N GLY A 28 24.31 -12.27 45.89
CA GLY A 28 23.94 -11.52 47.11
C GLY A 28 23.52 -10.06 46.88
N TYR A 29 23.46 -9.57 45.64
CA TYR A 29 22.99 -8.21 45.32
C TYR A 29 21.63 -7.90 45.95
N PHE A 30 20.61 -8.72 45.68
CA PHE A 30 19.28 -8.51 46.23
C PHE A 30 19.17 -8.78 47.74
N GLY A 31 20.07 -9.57 48.32
CA GLY A 31 20.09 -9.81 49.77
C GLY A 31 20.76 -8.69 50.58
N THR A 32 21.57 -7.86 49.93
CA THR A 32 22.34 -6.78 50.59
C THR A 32 21.81 -5.38 50.25
N VAL A 33 21.07 -5.24 49.14
CA VAL A 33 20.55 -3.93 48.70
C VAL A 33 19.63 -3.30 49.74
N GLU A 34 18.80 -4.09 50.41
CA GLU A 34 17.89 -3.60 51.46
C GLU A 34 18.69 -3.01 52.64
N ASN A 35 19.67 -3.76 53.15
CA ASN A 35 20.53 -3.30 54.25
C ASN A 35 21.38 -2.08 53.84
N ALA A 36 21.86 -2.03 52.60
CA ALA A 36 22.61 -0.89 52.06
C ALA A 36 21.74 0.36 51.92
N VAL A 37 20.46 0.21 51.59
CA VAL A 37 19.50 1.32 51.55
C VAL A 37 19.15 1.77 52.95
N TYR A 38 18.86 0.86 53.88
CA TYR A 38 18.52 1.21 55.28
C TYR A 38 19.67 1.88 56.04
N SER A 39 20.91 1.43 55.86
CA SER A 39 22.08 2.05 56.48
C SER A 39 22.25 3.50 56.01
N ARG A 40 22.16 3.75 54.69
CA ARG A 40 22.18 5.11 54.13
C ARG A 40 21.03 5.96 54.63
N LEU A 41 19.82 5.38 54.72
CA LEU A 41 18.65 6.08 55.21
C LEU A 41 18.81 6.49 56.69
N SER A 42 19.40 5.62 57.52
CA SER A 42 19.64 5.93 58.94
C SER A 42 20.77 6.93 59.15
N GLU A 43 21.77 6.94 58.26
CA GLU A 43 22.95 7.79 58.35
C GLU A 43 22.64 9.23 57.88
N ASP A 44 21.80 9.40 56.84
CA ASP A 44 21.44 10.72 56.30
C ASP A 44 20.17 11.35 56.93
N ILE A 45 19.23 10.57 57.49
CA ILE A 45 17.91 11.12 57.90
C ILE A 45 17.83 11.49 59.40
N PHE A 46 18.75 11.03 60.25
CA PHE A 46 18.63 11.19 61.71
C PHE A 46 19.65 12.11 62.38
N ASP A 47 20.19 13.11 61.67
CA ASP A 47 20.51 14.36 62.35
C ASP A 47 19.19 15.01 62.77
N LYS A 48 18.87 14.95 64.08
CA LYS A 48 17.60 15.34 64.74
C LYS A 48 17.21 16.83 64.61
N LYS A 49 17.47 17.49 63.48
CA LYS A 49 17.04 18.85 63.18
C LYS A 49 16.56 18.88 61.74
N THR A 50 15.26 18.73 61.54
CA THR A 50 14.65 19.08 60.26
C THR A 50 15.02 20.54 59.94
N PRO A 51 15.69 20.84 58.80
CA PRO A 51 16.10 22.21 58.48
C PRO A 51 14.89 23.12 58.20
N PHE A 52 13.70 22.54 58.08
CA PHE A 52 12.46 23.24 57.84
C PHE A 52 11.84 23.67 59.17
N LYS A 53 11.80 24.97 59.40
CA LYS A 53 11.02 25.61 60.46
C LYS A 53 9.88 26.39 59.81
N THR A 54 8.66 26.20 60.31
CA THR A 54 7.54 27.04 59.90
C THR A 54 7.65 28.43 60.54
N PRO A 55 7.22 29.50 59.85
CA PRO A 55 7.16 30.83 60.44
C PRO A 55 6.32 30.86 61.70
N LYS A 56 6.65 31.80 62.60
CA LYS A 56 5.85 32.06 63.80
C LYS A 56 4.40 32.34 63.40
N ASN A 57 3.45 31.70 64.09
CA ASN A 57 2.00 31.85 63.86
C ASN A 57 1.50 31.31 62.49
N TYR A 58 2.26 30.47 61.80
CA TYR A 58 1.82 29.85 60.54
C TYR A 58 0.48 29.11 60.71
N PHE A 59 0.43 28.14 61.62
CA PHE A 59 -0.76 27.31 61.83
C PHE A 59 -1.93 28.05 62.50
N SER A 60 -1.67 29.14 63.21
CA SER A 60 -2.72 29.93 63.85
C SER A 60 -3.35 30.97 62.92
N THR A 61 -2.75 31.26 61.76
CA THR A 61 -3.24 32.28 60.82
C THR A 61 -3.53 31.73 59.43
N ILE A 62 -3.25 30.45 59.19
CA ILE A 62 -3.46 29.82 57.89
C ILE A 62 -4.95 29.75 57.54
N GLU A 63 -5.80 29.48 58.52
CA GLU A 63 -7.25 29.40 58.35
C GLU A 63 -7.84 30.75 57.92
N ASP A 64 -7.55 31.81 58.68
CA ASP A 64 -7.97 33.17 58.35
C ASP A 64 -7.51 33.61 56.96
N ARG A 65 -6.24 33.34 56.62
CA ARG A 65 -5.71 33.65 55.29
C ARG A 65 -6.41 32.88 54.17
N VAL A 66 -6.77 31.62 54.39
CA VAL A 66 -7.49 30.83 53.39
C VAL A 66 -8.89 31.42 53.19
N PHE A 67 -9.61 31.74 54.26
CA PHE A 67 -10.93 32.36 54.16
C PHE A 67 -10.90 33.75 53.52
N ASP A 68 -9.90 34.58 53.84
CA ASP A 68 -9.72 35.90 53.22
C ASP A 68 -9.39 35.78 51.73
N ASN A 69 -8.60 34.77 51.33
CA ASN A 69 -8.34 34.49 49.91
C ASN A 69 -9.57 33.98 49.15
N ILE A 70 -10.45 33.23 49.81
CA ILE A 70 -11.71 32.78 49.19
C ILE A 70 -12.65 33.97 48.99
N LYS A 71 -12.86 34.79 50.03
CA LYS A 71 -13.73 35.98 49.97
C LYS A 71 -13.23 37.04 48.99
N SER A 72 -11.92 37.28 48.93
CA SER A 72 -11.34 38.26 47.99
C SER A 72 -11.35 37.80 46.53
N LYS A 73 -11.52 36.48 46.28
CA LYS A 73 -11.68 35.90 44.95
C LYS A 73 -13.13 35.84 44.47
N GLU A 74 -14.12 36.25 45.28
CA GLU A 74 -15.49 36.53 44.82
C GLU A 74 -15.56 37.83 43.98
N LYS A 75 -14.50 38.17 43.24
CA LYS A 75 -14.56 39.21 42.22
C LYS A 75 -15.35 38.66 41.04
N GLU A 76 -16.63 39.01 41.08
CA GLU A 76 -17.67 38.73 40.11
C GLU A 76 -18.06 37.25 40.05
N ASN A 77 -19.36 37.00 40.06
CA ASN A 77 -19.96 35.68 40.00
C ASN A 77 -19.65 35.02 38.64
N THR A 78 -18.41 34.57 38.40
CA THR A 78 -18.00 33.88 37.17
C THR A 78 -18.68 32.52 37.00
N PHE A 79 -19.38 32.05 38.06
CA PHE A 79 -20.21 30.85 38.06
C PHE A 79 -21.71 31.16 38.19
N ALA A 80 -22.13 32.42 37.98
CA ALA A 80 -23.56 32.71 37.88
C ALA A 80 -24.14 32.01 36.65
N VAL A 81 -25.16 31.19 36.88
CA VAL A 81 -25.94 30.61 35.79
C VAL A 81 -26.60 31.75 35.01
N PRO A 82 -26.52 31.77 33.67
CA PRO A 82 -27.20 32.77 32.87
C PRO A 82 -28.69 32.84 33.20
N LYS A 83 -29.25 34.05 33.11
CA LYS A 83 -30.68 34.27 33.30
C LYS A 83 -31.47 33.34 32.36
N ASP A 84 -32.49 32.67 32.90
CA ASP A 84 -33.41 31.79 32.16
C ASP A 84 -32.72 30.55 31.51
N TYR A 85 -31.52 30.13 31.97
CA TYR A 85 -30.82 28.96 31.46
C TYR A 85 -31.67 27.68 31.55
N PHE A 86 -32.24 27.41 32.73
CA PHE A 86 -33.03 26.20 32.94
C PHE A 86 -34.39 26.23 32.23
N ASP A 87 -34.92 27.42 31.95
CA ASP A 87 -36.16 27.59 31.21
C ASP A 87 -35.96 27.43 29.69
N THR A 88 -34.77 27.75 29.18
CA THR A 88 -34.49 27.76 27.72
C THR A 88 -33.65 26.58 27.23
N VAL A 89 -33.00 25.83 28.14
CA VAL A 89 -32.09 24.73 27.74
C VAL A 89 -32.82 23.61 27.00
N GLU A 90 -34.03 23.26 27.43
CA GLU A 90 -34.84 22.21 26.80
C GLU A 90 -35.21 22.58 25.35
N ASP A 91 -35.79 23.77 25.16
CA ASP A 91 -36.16 24.29 23.84
C ASP A 91 -34.95 24.39 22.89
N ASN A 92 -33.81 24.85 23.39
CA ASN A 92 -32.59 24.98 22.61
C ASN A 92 -32.05 23.61 22.16
N VAL A 93 -32.13 22.60 23.03
CA VAL A 93 -31.74 21.22 22.69
C VAL A 93 -32.69 20.64 21.63
N ILE A 94 -34.01 20.74 21.83
CA ILE A 94 -35.01 20.23 20.89
C ILE A 94 -34.84 20.90 19.51
N LYS A 95 -34.68 22.22 19.46
CA LYS A 95 -34.47 22.96 18.21
C LYS A 95 -33.20 22.53 17.48
N LYS A 96 -32.14 22.17 18.20
CA LYS A 96 -30.88 21.68 17.61
C LYS A 96 -31.01 20.26 17.07
N LEU A 97 -31.88 19.44 17.68
CA LEU A 97 -32.19 18.08 17.23
C LEU A 97 -33.15 18.08 16.03
N GLN A 98 -34.09 19.02 15.95
CA GLN A 98 -35.06 19.16 14.85
C GLN A 98 -34.48 19.79 13.58
N LYS A 99 -33.16 19.70 13.36
CA LYS A 99 -32.58 20.15 12.08
C LYS A 99 -33.08 19.20 10.99
N GLU A 100 -34.01 19.69 10.17
CA GLU A 100 -34.46 18.97 8.98
C GLU A 100 -33.25 18.66 8.10
N THR A 101 -32.82 17.39 8.12
CA THR A 101 -31.81 16.91 7.21
C THR A 101 -32.41 17.00 5.81
N LYS A 102 -31.80 17.79 4.93
CA LYS A 102 -32.17 17.87 3.52
C LYS A 102 -32.03 16.46 2.91
N VAL A 103 -33.12 15.71 2.91
CA VAL A 103 -33.19 14.40 2.26
C VAL A 103 -33.18 14.63 0.76
N ILE A 104 -32.05 14.33 0.12
CA ILE A 104 -31.99 14.25 -1.33
C ILE A 104 -32.51 12.87 -1.73
N ASP A 105 -33.50 12.81 -2.61
CA ASP A 105 -33.99 11.54 -3.14
C ASP A 105 -32.88 10.87 -3.97
N PHE A 106 -32.36 9.75 -3.46
CA PHE A 106 -31.24 9.01 -4.06
C PHE A 106 -31.55 8.60 -5.50
N LYS A 107 -32.82 8.30 -5.81
CA LYS A 107 -33.24 7.82 -7.14
C LYS A 107 -33.06 8.91 -8.20
N THR A 108 -33.44 10.15 -7.91
CA THR A 108 -33.35 11.24 -8.89
C THR A 108 -31.91 11.63 -9.22
N ARG A 109 -31.01 11.57 -8.24
CA ARG A 109 -29.58 11.84 -8.47
C ARG A 109 -28.90 10.70 -9.22
N PHE A 110 -29.16 9.45 -8.82
CA PHE A 110 -28.59 8.27 -9.47
C PHE A 110 -29.03 8.18 -10.93
N ILE A 111 -30.32 8.35 -11.22
CA ILE A 111 -30.81 8.30 -12.61
C ILE A 111 -30.16 9.41 -13.44
N LYS A 112 -30.10 10.66 -12.96
CA LYS A 112 -29.48 11.75 -13.75
C LYS A 112 -27.99 11.55 -14.04
N THR A 113 -27.24 10.93 -13.13
CA THR A 113 -25.80 10.73 -13.31
C THR A 113 -25.46 9.45 -14.08
N PHE A 114 -26.19 8.35 -13.84
CA PHE A 114 -25.87 7.05 -14.42
C PHE A 114 -26.62 6.75 -15.73
N LEU A 115 -27.74 7.41 -16.01
CA LEU A 115 -28.48 7.22 -17.28
C LEU A 115 -27.65 7.56 -18.53
N PRO A 116 -26.92 8.68 -18.64
CA PRO A 116 -26.10 8.94 -19.83
C PRO A 116 -24.91 7.96 -19.94
N ILE A 117 -24.33 7.55 -18.81
CA ILE A 117 -23.22 6.59 -18.77
C ILE A 117 -23.69 5.21 -19.24
N ALA A 118 -24.84 4.74 -18.73
CA ALA A 118 -25.44 3.47 -19.14
C ALA A 118 -25.81 3.48 -20.62
N ALA A 119 -26.35 4.59 -21.14
CA ALA A 119 -26.65 4.75 -22.56
C ALA A 119 -25.38 4.67 -23.42
N ALA A 120 -24.32 5.41 -23.07
CA ALA A 120 -23.04 5.36 -23.78
C ALA A 120 -22.39 3.97 -23.72
N ALA A 121 -22.37 3.34 -22.55
CA ALA A 121 -21.86 1.98 -22.37
C ALA A 121 -22.66 0.95 -23.18
N SER A 122 -23.99 1.10 -23.26
CA SER A 122 -24.84 0.22 -24.05
C SER A 122 -24.58 0.38 -25.55
N LEU A 123 -24.35 1.60 -26.02
CA LEU A 123 -23.98 1.87 -27.41
C LEU A 123 -22.58 1.31 -27.74
N LEU A 124 -21.61 1.51 -26.85
CA LEU A 124 -20.28 0.92 -27.01
C LEU A 124 -20.35 -0.60 -27.01
N LEU A 125 -21.06 -1.20 -26.05
CA LEU A 125 -21.27 -2.64 -25.99
C LEU A 125 -21.95 -3.15 -27.26
N PHE A 126 -23.01 -2.49 -27.72
CA PHE A 126 -23.70 -2.83 -28.96
C PHE A 126 -22.77 -2.79 -30.18
N LEU A 127 -21.95 -1.73 -30.32
CA LEU A 127 -20.97 -1.62 -31.40
C LEU A 127 -19.87 -2.68 -31.31
N THR A 128 -19.35 -2.94 -30.11
CA THR A 128 -18.32 -3.97 -29.89
C THR A 128 -18.84 -5.37 -30.20
N LEU A 129 -20.07 -5.70 -29.77
CA LEU A 129 -20.73 -6.96 -30.10
C LEU A 129 -21.05 -7.07 -31.60
N GLN A 130 -21.45 -5.97 -32.24
CA GLN A 130 -21.69 -5.94 -33.70
C GLN A 130 -20.40 -6.22 -34.48
N LEU A 131 -19.26 -5.67 -34.03
CA LEU A 131 -17.94 -5.93 -34.62
C LEU A 131 -17.51 -7.39 -34.42
N LEU A 132 -17.66 -7.92 -33.21
CA LEU A 132 -17.35 -9.31 -32.87
C LEU A 132 -18.24 -10.31 -33.64
N ASN A 133 -19.52 -10.00 -33.82
CA ASN A 133 -20.41 -10.82 -34.64
C ASN A 133 -20.03 -10.79 -36.13
N ARG A 134 -19.39 -9.73 -36.62
CA ARG A 134 -18.88 -9.66 -37.99
C ARG A 134 -17.59 -10.46 -38.17
N THR A 135 -16.77 -10.57 -37.12
CA THR A 135 -15.54 -11.40 -37.12
C THR A 135 -15.80 -12.91 -36.96
N ASN A 136 -17.05 -13.33 -36.68
CA ASN A 136 -17.45 -14.74 -36.65
C ASN A 136 -17.58 -15.37 -38.05
N ASN A 137 -17.56 -14.54 -39.10
CA ASN A 137 -17.19 -15.05 -40.42
C ASN A 137 -15.68 -15.17 -40.39
N ASN A 138 -15.16 -16.39 -40.26
CA ASN A 138 -13.73 -16.72 -40.24
C ASN A 138 -13.02 -16.31 -41.56
N THR A 139 -12.97 -15.02 -41.86
CA THR A 139 -11.94 -14.48 -42.75
C THR A 139 -10.76 -14.25 -41.83
N ASP A 140 -9.91 -15.25 -41.75
CA ASP A 140 -8.57 -15.11 -41.21
C ASP A 140 -7.95 -13.85 -41.86
N LEU A 141 -7.64 -12.86 -41.04
CA LEU A 141 -7.14 -11.56 -41.50
C LEU A 141 -5.86 -11.71 -42.32
N PHE A 142 -5.09 -12.77 -42.02
CA PHE A 142 -3.88 -13.13 -42.76
C PHE A 142 -4.19 -13.87 -44.06
N ALA A 143 -5.28 -14.65 -44.11
CA ALA A 143 -5.71 -15.33 -45.34
C ALA A 143 -6.34 -14.39 -46.38
N LYS A 144 -6.60 -13.12 -46.01
CA LYS A 144 -7.13 -12.09 -46.91
C LYS A 144 -6.04 -11.20 -47.51
N MET A 145 -4.78 -11.32 -47.04
CA MET A 145 -3.67 -10.60 -47.66
C MET A 145 -3.40 -11.21 -49.03
N GLU A 146 -3.27 -10.37 -50.05
CA GLU A 146 -2.84 -10.83 -51.36
C GLU A 146 -1.33 -11.13 -51.31
N ILE A 147 -0.87 -12.17 -52.00
CA ILE A 147 0.57 -12.51 -52.06
C ILE A 147 1.38 -11.31 -52.57
N SER A 148 0.80 -10.52 -53.48
CA SER A 148 1.39 -9.28 -54.00
C SER A 148 1.58 -8.19 -52.92
N GLU A 149 0.77 -8.16 -51.86
CA GLU A 149 0.96 -7.24 -50.74
C GLU A 149 2.14 -7.67 -49.86
N ILE A 150 2.29 -8.99 -49.65
CA ILE A 150 3.42 -9.57 -48.90
C ILE A 150 4.73 -9.35 -49.65
N GLU A 151 4.75 -9.57 -50.97
CA GLU A 151 5.90 -9.31 -51.83
C GLU A 151 6.33 -7.83 -51.77
N ASN A 152 5.37 -6.90 -51.86
CA ASN A 152 5.65 -5.47 -51.74
C ASN A 152 6.23 -5.09 -50.36
N TRP A 153 5.80 -5.73 -49.27
CA TRP A 153 6.36 -5.47 -47.93
C TRP A 153 7.81 -5.92 -47.81
N ILE A 154 8.16 -7.06 -48.43
CA ILE A 154 9.52 -7.58 -48.46
C ILE A 154 10.40 -6.70 -49.36
N GLU A 155 9.92 -6.33 -50.55
CA GLU A 155 10.68 -5.52 -51.52
C GLU A 155 10.95 -4.09 -51.03
N ASN A 156 9.98 -3.48 -50.34
CA ASN A 156 10.15 -2.12 -49.79
C ASN A 156 11.02 -2.07 -48.53
N GLY A 157 11.49 -3.22 -48.03
CA GLY A 157 12.35 -3.29 -46.84
C GLY A 157 11.63 -3.01 -45.52
N ASP A 158 10.30 -3.04 -45.52
CA ASP A 158 9.46 -2.88 -44.31
C ASP A 158 9.43 -4.17 -43.45
N PHE A 159 10.01 -5.27 -43.97
CA PHE A 159 10.14 -6.54 -43.29
C PHE A 159 11.62 -6.88 -43.02
N GLU A 160 12.10 -6.51 -41.84
CA GLU A 160 13.46 -6.82 -41.38
C GLU A 160 13.46 -8.20 -40.70
N ILE A 161 13.70 -9.26 -41.48
CA ILE A 161 13.88 -10.61 -40.92
C ILE A 161 15.35 -10.83 -40.62
N ASP A 162 15.66 -11.00 -39.34
CA ASP A 162 16.98 -11.43 -38.93
C ASP A 162 17.14 -12.96 -39.11
N THR A 163 18.32 -13.41 -39.53
CA THR A 163 18.60 -14.84 -39.77
C THR A 163 18.36 -15.68 -38.52
N TYR A 164 18.63 -15.14 -37.34
CA TYR A 164 18.35 -15.84 -36.07
C TYR A 164 16.86 -16.00 -35.79
N GLN A 165 16.02 -15.08 -36.28
CA GLN A 165 14.56 -15.20 -36.15
C GLN A 165 14.00 -16.30 -37.03
N ILE A 166 14.54 -16.47 -38.24
CA ILE A 166 14.19 -17.61 -39.13
C ILE A 166 14.62 -18.91 -38.46
N ALA A 167 15.87 -18.98 -37.96
CA ALA A 167 16.39 -20.16 -37.31
C ALA A 167 15.56 -20.59 -36.09
N ALA A 168 15.06 -19.63 -35.30
CA ALA A 168 14.20 -19.91 -34.16
C ALA A 168 12.83 -20.52 -34.53
N ILE A 169 12.30 -20.19 -35.72
CA ILE A 169 11.03 -20.77 -36.21
C ILE A 169 11.22 -22.23 -36.62
N TYR A 170 12.41 -22.58 -37.11
CA TYR A 170 12.75 -23.92 -37.60
C TYR A 170 13.65 -24.71 -36.63
N GLU A 171 13.77 -24.27 -35.37
CA GLU A 171 14.69 -24.85 -34.37
C GLU A 171 14.46 -26.36 -34.14
N ASP A 172 13.20 -26.81 -34.22
CA ASP A 172 12.79 -28.21 -34.04
C ASP A 172 12.54 -28.95 -35.37
N THR A 173 12.85 -28.35 -36.52
CA THR A 173 12.62 -28.97 -37.84
C THR A 173 13.83 -29.81 -38.24
N ASP A 174 13.64 -31.11 -38.42
CA ASP A 174 14.68 -31.96 -38.99
C ASP A 174 14.81 -31.65 -40.48
N PHE A 175 15.96 -31.12 -40.91
CA PHE A 175 16.18 -30.72 -42.30
C PHE A 175 16.11 -31.90 -43.27
N GLU A 176 16.22 -33.14 -42.77
CA GLU A 176 16.05 -34.37 -43.56
C GLU A 176 14.59 -34.64 -43.96
N ASP A 177 13.61 -34.09 -43.24
CA ASP A 177 12.17 -34.25 -43.54
C ASP A 177 11.58 -33.10 -44.38
N LEU A 178 12.39 -32.09 -44.73
CA LEU A 178 11.97 -31.01 -45.63
C LEU A 178 11.86 -31.53 -47.06
N GLU A 179 10.64 -31.88 -47.48
CA GLU A 179 10.29 -32.03 -48.89
C GLU A 179 10.38 -30.65 -49.57
N LEU A 180 11.58 -30.29 -50.03
CA LEU A 180 11.78 -29.15 -50.91
C LEU A 180 11.06 -29.44 -52.23
N ASN A 181 9.85 -28.91 -52.37
CA ASN A 181 9.20 -28.82 -53.67
C ASN A 181 10.12 -28.02 -54.58
N GLN A 182 10.76 -28.70 -55.53
CA GLN A 182 11.59 -28.12 -56.58
C GLN A 182 10.72 -27.26 -57.50
N GLN A 183 10.34 -26.08 -57.01
CA GLN A 183 9.53 -25.11 -57.74
C GLN A 183 10.39 -24.26 -58.68
N TYR A 184 11.72 -24.39 -58.58
CA TYR A 184 12.70 -23.72 -59.41
C TYR A 184 13.52 -24.74 -60.21
N THR A 185 13.83 -24.39 -61.45
CA THR A 185 14.75 -25.14 -62.32
C THR A 185 16.20 -24.88 -61.92
N ASP A 186 17.06 -25.91 -62.10
CA ASP A 186 18.50 -25.83 -61.81
C ASP A 186 19.17 -24.61 -62.46
N ASP A 187 18.77 -24.26 -63.69
CA ASP A 187 19.30 -23.09 -64.43
C ASP A 187 19.02 -21.77 -63.68
N ASN A 188 17.81 -21.60 -63.17
CA ASN A 188 17.41 -20.39 -62.43
C ASN A 188 18.18 -20.26 -61.11
N LEU A 189 18.47 -21.40 -60.48
CA LEU A 189 19.22 -21.44 -59.23
C LEU A 189 20.70 -21.14 -59.47
N MET A 190 21.25 -21.62 -60.57
CA MET A 190 22.63 -21.33 -60.96
C MET A 190 22.83 -19.85 -61.30
N ASP A 191 21.89 -19.22 -62.01
CA ASP A 191 21.92 -17.79 -62.30
C ASP A 191 21.88 -16.96 -61.01
N TYR A 192 21.00 -17.31 -60.06
CA TYR A 192 20.94 -16.67 -58.74
C TYR A 192 22.24 -16.78 -57.94
N LEU A 193 22.85 -17.97 -57.91
CA LEU A 193 24.11 -18.19 -57.20
C LEU A 193 25.29 -17.45 -57.83
N ASN A 194 25.25 -17.21 -59.14
CA ASN A 194 26.28 -16.44 -59.84
C ASN A 194 26.14 -14.93 -59.63
N ASP A 195 24.90 -14.43 -59.44
CA ASP A 195 24.62 -13.02 -59.19
C ASP A 195 24.88 -12.60 -57.74
N ILE A 196 24.96 -13.56 -56.81
CA ILE A 196 25.25 -13.27 -55.40
C ILE A 196 26.75 -13.23 -55.14
N ASP A 197 27.19 -12.14 -54.50
CA ASP A 197 28.51 -12.07 -53.91
C ASP A 197 28.59 -12.97 -52.67
N ILE A 198 29.25 -14.12 -52.82
CA ILE A 198 29.43 -15.11 -51.76
C ILE A 198 30.13 -14.50 -50.53
N GLU A 199 30.95 -13.46 -50.71
CA GLU A 199 31.61 -12.77 -49.59
C GLU A 199 30.60 -12.02 -48.69
N SER A 200 29.44 -11.61 -49.22
CA SER A 200 28.35 -10.99 -48.46
C SER A 200 27.57 -11.97 -47.58
N LEU A 201 27.70 -13.28 -47.85
CA LEU A 201 27.04 -14.34 -47.09
C LEU A 201 27.87 -14.82 -45.89
N ILE A 202 29.15 -14.42 -45.81
CA ILE A 202 29.99 -14.74 -44.67
C ILE A 202 29.63 -13.78 -43.53
N LEU A 203 28.87 -14.27 -42.55
CA LEU A 203 28.64 -13.58 -41.30
C LEU A 203 29.99 -13.29 -40.63
N THR A 204 30.35 -12.00 -40.53
CA THR A 204 31.44 -11.58 -39.67
C THR A 204 30.91 -11.69 -38.24
N ASN A 205 31.47 -12.63 -37.47
CA ASN A 205 31.14 -12.82 -36.06
C ASN A 205 31.45 -11.56 -35.23
#